data_AF-A0A3A9STW2-F1
#
_entry.id   AF-A0A3A9STW2-F1
#
_cell.length_a   1.000
_cell.length_b   1.000
_cell.length_c   1.000
_cell.angle_alpha   90.00
_cell.angle_beta   90.00
_cell.angle_gamma   90.00
#
_symmetry.space_group_name_H-M   'P 1'
#
loop_
_entity.id
_entity.type
_entity.pdbx_description
1 polymer ?
#
loop_
_entity_poly.entity_id
_entity_poly.type
_entity_poly.pdbx_seq_one_letter_code
_entity_poly.pdbx_strand_id
1 'polypeptide(L)'
;MYCQKCGKQIADDAMFCQYCGSEVHSKIQYEKDTKKCPNCGGLIYALETKCKFCGYEIDADIPDSVKDFEKKLTEVLNAPKEKTKRKWYDAIEPDENAKKAIQLIRNYAIPNNTADILDFLILAVSNIVPSAFDEFNGTNVQKETDKHLSEAWISKYQQAVQKAKVLGMEQDKIDRAEQFYNEKMRQVKKEKAKVPIFLLAMFAGIILMFALMIIGFRHM
;
A
#
# COMPACT_ATOMS: atom_id res chain seq x y z
N MET A 1 -9.63 -49.58 -11.31
CA MET A 1 -9.40 -49.80 -9.86
C MET A 1 -10.69 -50.28 -9.18
N TYR A 2 -10.68 -50.69 -7.92
CA TYR A 2 -11.90 -51.09 -7.18
C TYR A 2 -12.25 -50.07 -6.10
N CYS A 3 -13.53 -49.71 -5.98
CA CYS A 3 -14.00 -48.79 -4.93
C CYS A 3 -13.84 -49.43 -3.55
N GLN A 4 -13.09 -48.80 -2.65
CA GLN A 4 -12.86 -49.33 -1.28
C GLN A 4 -14.14 -49.37 -0.41
N LYS A 5 -15.18 -48.61 -0.78
CA LYS A 5 -16.45 -48.59 -0.05
C LYS A 5 -17.43 -49.68 -0.49
N CYS A 6 -17.58 -49.91 -1.81
CA CYS A 6 -18.59 -50.82 -2.34
C CYS A 6 -18.05 -52.02 -3.11
N GLY A 7 -16.73 -52.13 -3.28
CA GLY A 7 -16.07 -53.26 -3.94
C GLY A 7 -16.26 -53.35 -5.46
N LYS A 8 -17.01 -52.44 -6.08
CA LYS A 8 -17.22 -52.45 -7.54
C LYS A 8 -16.01 -51.88 -8.30
N GLN A 9 -15.75 -52.44 -9.47
CA GLN A 9 -14.72 -51.96 -10.39
C GLN A 9 -15.15 -50.62 -11.01
N ILE A 10 -14.22 -49.67 -11.06
CA ILE A 10 -14.40 -48.31 -11.56
C ILE A 10 -13.24 -47.96 -12.49
N ALA A 11 -13.45 -46.97 -13.37
CA ALA A 11 -12.41 -46.43 -14.24
C ALA A 11 -11.23 -45.88 -13.41
N ASP A 12 -10.02 -45.95 -13.96
CA ASP A 12 -8.79 -45.59 -13.24
C ASP A 12 -8.65 -44.06 -13.00
N ASP A 13 -9.42 -43.24 -13.72
CA ASP A 13 -9.48 -41.78 -13.64
C ASP A 13 -10.76 -41.27 -12.96
N ALA A 14 -11.61 -42.16 -12.42
CA ALA A 14 -12.87 -41.77 -11.79
C ALA A 14 -12.65 -41.01 -10.47
N MET A 15 -13.08 -39.75 -10.40
CA MET A 15 -13.04 -38.95 -9.15
C MET A 15 -14.06 -39.45 -8.11
N PHE A 16 -15.18 -39.99 -8.57
CA PHE A 16 -16.27 -40.52 -7.74
C PHE A 16 -16.71 -41.90 -8.23
N CYS A 17 -17.11 -42.76 -7.30
CA CYS A 17 -17.63 -44.07 -7.62
C CYS A 17 -19.04 -43.91 -8.21
N GLN A 18 -19.19 -44.20 -9.51
CA GLN A 18 -20.47 -44.12 -10.22
C GLN A 18 -21.60 -44.98 -9.64
N TYR A 19 -21.27 -45.94 -8.76
CA TYR A 19 -22.24 -46.87 -8.17
C TYR A 19 -22.70 -46.51 -6.76
N CYS A 20 -21.88 -45.80 -5.97
CA CYS A 20 -22.22 -45.49 -4.57
C CYS A 20 -21.95 -44.04 -4.16
N GLY A 21 -21.43 -43.22 -5.08
CA GLY A 21 -21.17 -41.80 -4.86
C GLY A 21 -19.98 -41.49 -3.96
N SER A 22 -19.21 -42.49 -3.49
CA SER A 22 -18.02 -42.22 -2.68
C SER A 22 -16.91 -41.63 -3.54
N GLU A 23 -16.27 -40.57 -3.05
CA GLU A 23 -15.04 -40.03 -3.61
C GLU A 23 -13.95 -41.13 -3.64
N VAL A 24 -13.24 -41.23 -4.75
CA VAL A 24 -12.27 -42.31 -5.02
C VAL A 24 -10.83 -41.78 -5.07
N HIS A 25 -10.60 -40.62 -4.46
CA HIS A 25 -9.36 -39.86 -4.58
C HIS A 25 -8.10 -40.72 -4.72
N SER A 26 -7.61 -40.74 -5.97
CA SER A 26 -6.25 -41.07 -6.29
C SER A 26 -5.34 -40.10 -5.56
N LYS A 27 -4.19 -40.59 -5.10
CA LYS A 27 -3.12 -39.77 -4.51
C LYS A 27 -2.70 -38.69 -5.53
N ILE A 28 -3.38 -37.55 -5.55
CA ILE A 28 -2.80 -36.32 -6.08
C ILE A 28 -1.71 -35.95 -5.08
N GLN A 29 -0.49 -35.97 -5.58
CA GLN A 29 0.75 -35.75 -4.89
C GLN A 29 0.82 -34.31 -4.33
N TYR A 30 0.15 -34.06 -3.19
CA TYR A 30 0.34 -32.87 -2.34
C TYR A 30 1.51 -33.06 -1.38
N GLU A 31 2.59 -33.70 -1.83
CA GLU A 31 3.76 -33.97 -0.99
C GLU A 31 4.86 -32.90 -1.12
N LYS A 32 4.58 -31.77 -1.81
CA LYS A 32 5.59 -30.74 -2.04
C LYS A 32 5.42 -29.42 -1.30
N ASP A 33 4.23 -29.09 -0.79
CA ASP A 33 4.00 -27.80 -0.12
C ASP A 33 3.52 -27.99 1.33
N THR A 34 4.16 -28.92 2.06
CA THR A 34 3.99 -29.00 3.51
C THR A 34 5.17 -28.31 4.20
N LYS A 35 4.87 -27.27 5.01
CA LYS A 35 5.88 -26.56 5.82
C LYS A 35 5.73 -26.93 7.29
N LYS A 36 6.81 -26.87 8.07
CA LYS A 36 6.72 -27.04 9.53
C LYS A 36 6.34 -25.71 10.17
N CYS A 37 5.43 -25.75 11.14
CA CYS A 37 5.10 -24.60 11.96
C CYS A 37 6.36 -24.12 12.69
N PRO A 38 6.74 -22.84 12.57
CA PRO A 38 7.94 -22.31 13.23
C PRO A 38 7.77 -22.26 14.77
N ASN A 39 6.53 -22.27 15.28
CA ASN A 39 6.26 -22.21 16.71
C ASN A 39 6.23 -23.60 17.39
N CYS A 40 5.66 -24.63 16.74
CA CYS A 40 5.48 -25.94 17.38
C CYS A 40 5.99 -27.14 16.58
N GLY A 41 6.50 -26.94 15.36
CA GLY A 41 6.98 -28.01 14.49
C GLY A 41 5.89 -28.86 13.82
N GLY A 42 4.60 -28.60 14.10
CA GLY A 42 3.47 -29.27 13.47
C GLY A 42 3.41 -29.04 11.96
N LEU A 43 2.92 -30.02 11.21
CA LEU A 43 2.81 -29.92 9.74
C LEU A 43 1.70 -28.94 9.35
N ILE A 44 2.04 -28.06 8.42
CA ILE A 44 1.15 -27.08 7.82
C ILE A 44 0.94 -27.44 6.37
N TYR A 45 -0.32 -27.50 5.94
CA TYR A 45 -0.68 -27.72 4.54
C TYR A 45 -0.81 -26.38 3.80
N ALA A 46 -0.52 -26.37 2.49
CA ALA A 46 -0.68 -25.19 1.64
C ALA A 46 -2.10 -24.61 1.79
N LEU A 47 -2.18 -23.28 1.95
CA LEU A 47 -3.41 -22.49 2.19
C LEU A 47 -3.97 -22.48 3.62
N GLU A 48 -3.36 -23.20 4.58
CA GLU A 48 -3.72 -23.04 5.99
C GLU A 48 -3.23 -21.69 6.51
N THR A 49 -4.12 -20.88 7.08
CA THR A 49 -3.82 -19.56 7.68
C THR A 49 -3.54 -19.61 9.18
N LYS A 50 -3.79 -20.76 9.82
CA LYS A 50 -3.50 -21.02 11.24
C LYS A 50 -3.04 -22.46 11.44
N CYS A 51 -2.01 -22.66 12.25
CA CYS A 51 -1.52 -23.97 12.63
C CYS A 51 -2.56 -24.66 13.50
N LYS A 52 -3.04 -25.82 13.05
CA LYS A 52 -4.05 -26.62 13.76
C LYS A 52 -3.57 -27.17 15.10
N PHE A 53 -2.25 -27.17 15.36
CA PHE A 53 -1.65 -27.75 16.56
C PHE A 53 -1.42 -26.73 17.68
N CYS A 54 -1.04 -25.50 17.35
CA CYS A 54 -0.72 -24.48 18.37
C CYS A 54 -1.39 -23.12 18.14
N GLY A 55 -2.19 -22.98 17.09
CA GLY A 55 -2.89 -21.74 16.75
C GLY A 55 -2.01 -20.65 16.11
N TYR A 56 -0.73 -20.90 15.86
CA TYR A 56 0.19 -19.95 15.22
C TYR A 56 -0.34 -19.54 13.84
N GLU A 57 -0.45 -18.23 13.59
CA GLU A 57 -0.89 -17.70 12.29
C GLU A 57 0.16 -17.93 11.22
N ILE A 58 -0.30 -18.43 10.06
CA ILE A 58 0.55 -18.85 8.97
C ILE A 58 0.38 -17.85 7.85
N ASP A 59 1.49 -17.26 7.44
CA ASP A 59 1.50 -16.38 6.31
C ASP A 59 1.12 -17.14 5.04
N ALA A 60 0.07 -16.65 4.37
CA ALA A 60 -0.09 -16.87 2.94
C ALA A 60 1.22 -16.44 2.29
N ASP A 61 1.75 -17.28 1.40
CA ASP A 61 3.03 -17.06 0.71
C ASP A 61 2.92 -15.77 -0.14
N ILE A 62 3.13 -14.62 0.50
CA ILE A 62 3.40 -13.35 -0.14
C ILE A 62 4.91 -13.39 -0.34
N PRO A 63 5.42 -13.62 -1.57
CA PRO A 63 6.82 -13.97 -1.79
C PRO A 63 7.81 -12.85 -1.45
N ASP A 64 7.33 -11.67 -1.06
CA ASP A 64 8.16 -10.51 -0.77
C ASP A 64 7.88 -10.00 0.65
N SER A 65 8.85 -10.17 1.54
CA SER A 65 8.85 -9.46 2.82
C SER A 65 8.83 -7.95 2.58
N VAL A 66 8.43 -7.16 3.58
CA VAL A 66 8.48 -5.68 3.50
C VAL A 66 9.88 -5.20 3.09
N LYS A 67 10.93 -5.91 3.54
CA LYS A 67 12.33 -5.64 3.19
C LYS A 67 12.65 -5.89 1.72
N ASP A 68 12.12 -6.97 1.13
CA ASP A 68 12.33 -7.27 -0.29
C ASP A 68 11.62 -6.23 -1.16
N PHE A 69 10.43 -5.80 -0.76
CA PHE A 69 9.72 -4.71 -1.41
C PHE A 69 10.51 -3.39 -1.34
N GLU A 70 11.01 -3.01 -0.16
CA GLU A 70 11.83 -1.81 0.01
C GLU A 70 13.10 -1.84 -0.85
N LYS A 71 13.75 -3.00 -0.91
CA LYS A 71 14.91 -3.22 -1.77
C LYS A 71 14.56 -3.03 -3.25
N LYS A 72 13.51 -3.69 -3.75
CA LYS A 72 13.04 -3.54 -5.15
C LYS A 72 12.68 -2.09 -5.48
N LEU A 73 12.00 -1.41 -4.56
CA LEU A 73 11.64 0.00 -4.72
C LEU A 73 12.87 0.88 -4.84
N THR A 74 13.86 0.66 -3.97
CA THR A 74 15.13 1.40 -3.96
C THR A 74 15.93 1.16 -5.23
N GLU A 75 16.00 -0.09 -5.70
CA GLU A 75 16.66 -0.45 -6.97
C GLU A 75 16.02 0.27 -8.16
N VAL A 76 14.69 0.36 -8.20
CA VAL A 76 13.97 1.06 -9.27
C VAL A 76 14.21 2.56 -9.23
N LEU A 77 14.16 3.18 -8.05
CA LEU A 77 14.40 4.62 -7.88
C LEU A 77 15.83 5.01 -8.25
N ASN A 78 16.81 4.16 -7.92
CA ASN A 78 18.23 4.42 -8.15
C ASN A 78 18.75 3.89 -9.49
N ALA A 79 17.90 3.25 -10.29
CA ALA A 79 18.30 2.74 -11.59
C ALA A 79 18.84 3.88 -12.47
N PRO A 80 19.86 3.63 -13.32
CA PRO A 80 20.40 4.64 -14.21
C PRO A 80 19.29 5.27 -15.05
N LYS A 81 19.18 6.60 -15.00
CA LYS A 81 18.19 7.31 -15.80
C LYS A 81 18.63 7.27 -17.26
N GLU A 82 17.76 6.77 -18.13
CA GLU A 82 17.99 6.86 -19.57
C GLU A 82 18.08 8.33 -19.97
N LYS A 83 19.04 8.68 -20.82
CA LYS A 83 19.28 10.05 -21.28
C LYS A 83 18.16 10.50 -22.21
N THR A 84 17.02 10.83 -21.62
CA THR A 84 15.88 11.42 -22.31
C THR A 84 16.13 12.92 -22.45
N LYS A 85 16.14 13.41 -23.70
CA LYS A 85 16.31 14.83 -24.00
C LYS A 85 15.03 15.58 -23.60
N ARG A 86 14.98 16.12 -22.38
CA ARG A 86 13.87 17.00 -21.97
C ARG A 86 13.96 18.34 -22.66
N LYS A 87 12.86 18.80 -23.24
CA LYS A 87 12.68 20.12 -23.84
C LYS A 87 12.11 21.08 -22.80
N TRP A 88 12.24 22.39 -23.08
CA TRP A 88 11.81 23.44 -22.15
C TRP A 88 10.28 23.52 -21.97
N TYR A 89 9.51 23.00 -22.93
CA TYR A 89 8.05 22.93 -22.90
C TYR A 89 7.51 21.58 -22.40
N ASP A 90 8.37 20.67 -21.97
CA ASP A 90 7.90 19.40 -21.41
C ASP A 90 7.16 19.65 -20.10
N ALA A 91 6.07 18.92 -19.90
CA ALA A 91 5.33 18.96 -18.65
C ALA A 91 6.23 18.58 -17.47
N ILE A 92 5.98 19.22 -16.32
CA ILE A 92 6.63 18.85 -15.06
C ILE A 92 6.03 17.52 -14.64
N GLU A 93 6.69 16.43 -15.00
CA GLU A 93 6.26 15.07 -14.70
C GLU A 93 7.38 14.25 -14.05
N PRO A 94 7.02 13.23 -13.25
CA PRO A 94 7.96 12.23 -12.78
C PRO A 94 8.69 11.54 -13.93
N ASP A 95 9.95 11.19 -13.72
CA ASP A 95 10.66 10.35 -14.69
C ASP A 95 10.16 8.90 -14.70
N GLU A 96 10.59 8.12 -15.68
CA GLU A 96 10.15 6.73 -15.87
C GLU A 96 10.44 5.82 -14.67
N ASN A 97 11.54 6.04 -13.95
CA ASN A 97 11.87 5.25 -12.76
C ASN A 97 10.93 5.62 -11.62
N ALA A 98 10.64 6.89 -11.42
CA ALA A 98 9.63 7.35 -10.48
C ALA A 98 8.24 6.80 -10.82
N LYS A 99 7.84 6.79 -12.09
CA LYS A 99 6.57 6.19 -12.54
C LYS A 99 6.50 4.70 -12.19
N LYS A 100 7.56 3.93 -12.46
CA LYS A 100 7.65 2.52 -12.07
C LYS A 100 7.57 2.33 -10.56
N ALA A 101 8.27 3.15 -9.78
CA ALA A 101 8.24 3.13 -8.32
C ALA A 101 6.82 3.40 -7.77
N ILE A 102 6.13 4.41 -8.32
CA ILE A 102 4.72 4.70 -7.97
C ILE A 102 3.82 3.49 -8.24
N GLN A 103 4.00 2.82 -9.38
CA GLN A 103 3.22 1.62 -9.71
C GLN A 103 3.53 0.44 -8.78
N LEU A 104 4.80 0.25 -8.41
CA LEU A 104 5.20 -0.77 -7.44
C LEU A 104 4.51 -0.53 -6.09
N ILE A 105 4.51 0.71 -5.59
CA ILE A 105 3.81 1.07 -4.35
C ILE A 105 2.32 0.77 -4.49
N ARG A 106 1.66 1.24 -5.56
CA ARG A 106 0.21 1.06 -5.78
C ARG A 106 -0.22 -0.41 -5.91
N ASN A 107 0.63 -1.25 -6.46
CA ASN A 107 0.33 -2.67 -6.67
C ASN A 107 0.85 -3.57 -5.54
N TYR A 108 1.57 -3.02 -4.56
CA TYR A 108 2.06 -3.79 -3.43
C TYR A 108 0.91 -4.44 -2.66
N ALA A 109 1.00 -5.77 -2.49
CA ALA A 109 0.08 -6.56 -1.71
C ALA A 109 0.44 -6.40 -0.23
N ILE A 110 -0.46 -5.76 0.54
CA ILE A 110 -0.24 -5.59 1.98
C ILE A 110 -0.09 -6.98 2.64
N PRO A 111 0.88 -7.18 3.54
CA PRO A 111 1.02 -8.42 4.30
C PRO A 111 -0.24 -8.82 5.09
N ASN A 112 -0.30 -10.08 5.55
CA ASN A 112 -1.37 -10.58 6.43
C ASN A 112 -0.92 -10.71 7.90
N ASN A 113 0.38 -10.61 8.18
CA ASN A 113 0.93 -10.69 9.52
C ASN A 113 0.95 -9.33 10.22
N THR A 114 0.64 -9.34 11.51
CA THR A 114 0.60 -8.14 12.37
C THR A 114 1.94 -7.39 12.37
N ALA A 115 3.07 -8.10 12.50
CA ALA A 115 4.38 -7.45 12.58
C ALA A 115 4.75 -6.78 11.24
N ASP A 116 4.54 -7.47 10.12
CA ASP A 116 4.83 -6.92 8.79
C ASP A 116 3.91 -5.75 8.42
N ILE A 117 2.66 -5.77 8.87
CA ILE A 117 1.75 -4.62 8.71
C ILE A 117 2.30 -3.41 9.47
N LEU A 118 2.78 -3.57 10.71
CA LEU A 118 3.35 -2.46 11.48
C LEU A 118 4.61 -1.90 10.80
N ASP A 119 5.51 -2.77 10.36
CA ASP A 119 6.72 -2.37 9.63
C ASP A 119 6.36 -1.62 8.35
N PHE A 120 5.35 -2.10 7.61
CA PHE A 120 4.87 -1.43 6.41
C PHE A 120 4.23 -0.07 6.72
N LEU A 121 3.46 0.05 7.80
CA LEU A 121 2.85 1.32 8.21
C LEU A 121 3.93 2.37 8.54
N ILE A 122 4.98 1.97 9.26
CA ILE A 122 6.12 2.84 9.59
C ILE A 122 6.88 3.25 8.31
N LEU A 123 7.14 2.30 7.42
CA LEU A 123 7.79 2.55 6.14
C LEU A 123 6.99 3.56 5.32
N ALA A 124 5.68 3.36 5.19
CA ALA A 124 4.81 4.22 4.40
C ALA A 124 4.76 5.65 4.95
N VAL A 125 4.59 5.84 6.27
CA VAL A 125 4.59 7.17 6.89
C VAL A 125 5.91 7.90 6.71
N SER A 126 7.02 7.18 6.84
CA SER A 126 8.37 7.75 6.71
C SER A 126 8.63 8.30 5.31
N ASN A 127 8.04 7.71 4.28
CA ASN A 127 8.16 8.13 2.89
C ASN A 127 7.18 9.25 2.47
N ILE A 128 6.30 9.71 3.36
CA ILE A 128 5.43 10.87 3.07
C ILE A 128 6.26 12.15 3.24
N VAL A 129 6.34 12.96 2.17
CA VAL A 129 7.07 14.23 2.10
C VAL A 129 6.07 15.40 2.11
N PRO A 130 5.84 16.08 3.24
CA PRO A 130 4.82 17.12 3.32
C PRO A 130 5.10 18.34 2.43
N SER A 131 6.37 18.75 2.32
CA SER A 131 6.79 19.90 1.49
C SER A 131 6.52 19.70 0.00
N ALA A 132 6.32 18.46 -0.46
CA ALA A 132 5.94 18.18 -1.84
C ALA A 132 4.54 18.72 -2.20
N PHE A 133 3.69 18.95 -1.20
CA PHE A 133 2.34 19.47 -1.38
C PHE A 133 2.24 21.00 -1.31
N ASP A 134 3.38 21.69 -1.23
CA ASP A 134 3.44 23.15 -1.25
C ASP A 134 3.17 23.68 -2.67
N GLU A 135 1.93 23.98 -3.02
CA GLU A 135 1.66 24.53 -4.37
C GLU A 135 1.97 26.04 -4.47
N PHE A 136 2.33 26.68 -3.35
CA PHE A 136 2.52 28.13 -3.29
C PHE A 136 3.87 28.58 -3.86
N ASN A 137 4.98 27.93 -3.48
CA ASN A 137 6.32 28.34 -3.91
C ASN A 137 6.75 27.81 -5.29
N GLY A 138 5.78 27.53 -6.17
CA GLY A 138 6.02 26.92 -7.49
C GLY A 138 6.35 25.42 -7.42
N THR A 139 6.33 24.78 -8.59
CA THR A 139 6.62 23.34 -8.74
C THR A 139 7.85 23.10 -9.60
N ASN A 140 8.48 21.95 -9.40
CA ASN A 140 9.57 21.43 -10.22
C ASN A 140 9.45 19.91 -10.28
N VAL A 141 10.26 19.29 -11.13
CA VAL A 141 10.21 17.84 -11.40
C VAL A 141 10.37 17.01 -10.12
N GLN A 142 11.29 17.39 -9.24
CA GLN A 142 11.54 16.66 -8.00
C GLN A 142 10.33 16.76 -7.07
N LYS A 143 9.78 17.96 -6.90
CA LYS A 143 8.62 18.20 -6.06
C LYS A 143 7.38 17.44 -6.55
N GLU A 144 7.14 17.44 -7.86
CA GLU A 144 6.04 16.69 -8.47
C GLU A 144 6.23 15.18 -8.29
N THR A 145 7.47 14.70 -8.43
CA THR A 145 7.83 13.30 -8.15
C THR A 145 7.55 12.92 -6.70
N ASP A 146 8.01 13.73 -5.75
CA ASP A 146 7.82 13.50 -4.32
C ASP A 146 6.33 13.55 -3.93
N LYS A 147 5.54 14.41 -4.60
CA LYS A 147 4.10 14.52 -4.41
C LYS A 147 3.41 13.22 -4.81
N HIS A 148 3.67 12.73 -6.02
CA HIS A 148 3.05 11.48 -6.50
C HIS A 148 3.50 10.25 -5.71
N LEU A 149 4.77 10.17 -5.31
CA LEU A 149 5.24 9.11 -4.40
C LEU A 149 4.52 9.19 -3.05
N SER A 150 4.44 10.38 -2.46
CA SER A 150 3.73 10.60 -1.19
C SER A 150 2.24 10.22 -1.29
N GLU A 151 1.57 10.55 -2.39
CA GLU A 151 0.18 10.16 -2.62
C GLU A 151 0.00 8.64 -2.70
N ALA A 152 0.92 7.94 -3.39
CA ALA A 152 0.90 6.48 -3.45
C ALA A 152 1.08 5.86 -2.06
N TRP A 153 2.01 6.37 -1.26
CA TRP A 153 2.24 5.95 0.12
C TRP A 153 1.06 6.24 1.04
N ILE A 154 0.44 7.43 0.94
CA ILE A 154 -0.76 7.79 1.69
C ILE A 154 -1.88 6.78 1.43
N SER A 155 -2.14 6.47 0.15
CA SER A 155 -3.19 5.52 -0.23
C SER A 155 -2.90 4.12 0.30
N LYS A 156 -1.65 3.66 0.20
CA LYS A 156 -1.26 2.33 0.68
C LYS A 156 -1.23 2.22 2.19
N TYR A 157 -0.82 3.26 2.90
CA TYR A 157 -0.92 3.34 4.35
C TYR A 157 -2.37 3.14 4.79
N GLN A 158 -3.32 3.86 4.16
CA GLN A 158 -4.74 3.73 4.47
C GLN A 158 -5.27 2.31 4.23
N GLN A 159 -4.87 1.68 3.11
CA GLN A 159 -5.20 0.28 2.84
C GLN A 159 -4.63 -0.66 3.90
N ALA A 160 -3.40 -0.44 4.36
CA ALA A 160 -2.77 -1.25 5.40
C ALA A 160 -3.46 -1.09 6.75
N VAL A 161 -3.86 0.12 7.14
CA VAL A 161 -4.67 0.37 8.35
C VAL A 161 -6.02 -0.32 8.27
N GLN A 162 -6.71 -0.22 7.12
CA GLN A 162 -7.99 -0.91 6.92
C GLN A 162 -7.83 -2.43 7.09
N LYS A 163 -6.78 -2.99 6.50
CA LYS A 163 -6.47 -4.42 6.62
C LYS A 163 -6.14 -4.82 8.06
N ALA A 164 -5.35 -4.02 8.78
CA ALA A 164 -5.04 -4.21 10.20
C ALA A 164 -6.32 -4.34 11.04
N LYS A 165 -7.28 -3.43 10.82
CA LYS A 165 -8.59 -3.44 11.50
C LYS A 165 -9.38 -4.70 11.17
N VAL A 166 -9.41 -5.13 9.90
CA VAL A 166 -10.12 -6.35 9.47
C VAL A 166 -9.50 -7.62 10.06
N LEU A 167 -8.18 -7.67 10.22
CA LEU A 167 -7.47 -8.80 10.82
C LEU A 167 -7.58 -8.84 12.36
N GLY A 168 -8.21 -7.84 12.98
CA GLY A 168 -8.39 -7.78 14.43
C GLY A 168 -7.12 -7.44 15.20
N MET A 169 -6.20 -6.67 14.60
CA MET A 169 -5.03 -6.16 15.31
C MET A 169 -5.44 -5.30 16.51
N GLU A 170 -4.65 -5.37 17.59
CA GLU A 170 -4.89 -4.58 18.80
C GLU A 170 -4.96 -3.07 18.49
N GLN A 171 -6.01 -2.42 18.99
CA GLN A 171 -6.31 -1.03 18.65
C GLN A 171 -5.20 -0.06 19.09
N ASP A 172 -4.54 -0.32 20.22
CA ASP A 172 -3.47 0.55 20.74
C ASP A 172 -2.24 0.60 19.80
N LYS A 173 -1.93 -0.52 19.13
CA LYS A 173 -0.85 -0.59 18.13
C LYS A 173 -1.23 0.20 16.87
N ILE A 174 -2.49 0.12 16.44
CA ILE A 174 -3.01 0.89 15.32
C ILE A 174 -2.98 2.38 15.67
N ASP A 175 -3.44 2.78 16.85
CA ASP A 175 -3.51 4.17 17.30
C ASP A 175 -2.13 4.82 17.33
N ARG A 176 -1.10 4.10 17.81
CA ARG A 176 0.29 4.59 17.79
C ARG A 176 0.78 4.84 16.36
N ALA A 177 0.50 3.92 15.43
CA ALA A 177 0.86 4.11 14.03
C ALA A 177 0.09 5.28 13.39
N GLU A 178 -1.21 5.41 13.70
CA GLU A 178 -2.07 6.50 13.23
C GLU A 178 -1.63 7.87 13.79
N GLN A 179 -1.08 7.94 15.01
CA GLN A 179 -0.58 9.20 15.57
C GLN A 179 0.48 9.84 14.67
N PHE A 180 1.53 9.08 14.29
CA PHE A 180 2.59 9.58 13.42
C PHE A 180 2.07 9.98 12.03
N TYR A 181 1.15 9.19 11.49
CA TYR A 181 0.48 9.51 10.23
C TYR A 181 -0.32 10.81 10.32
N ASN A 182 -1.10 10.99 11.39
CA ASN A 182 -1.92 12.18 11.61
C ASN A 182 -1.05 13.44 11.74
N GLU A 183 0.10 13.35 12.40
CA GLU A 183 1.08 14.43 12.47
C GLU A 183 1.64 14.80 11.09
N LYS A 184 2.06 13.80 10.29
CA LYS A 184 2.47 14.01 8.89
C LYS A 184 1.36 14.65 8.06
N MET A 185 0.12 14.17 8.18
CA MET A 185 -1.02 14.71 7.44
C MET A 185 -1.41 16.12 7.86
N ARG A 186 -1.18 16.51 9.12
CA ARG A 186 -1.31 17.92 9.55
C ARG A 186 -0.29 18.81 8.83
N GLN A 187 0.94 18.34 8.64
CA GLN A 187 1.96 19.08 7.87
C GLN A 187 1.55 19.19 6.39
N VAL A 188 1.10 18.10 5.77
CA VAL A 188 0.56 18.12 4.39
C VAL A 188 -0.58 19.13 4.23
N LYS A 189 -1.52 19.15 5.19
CA LYS A 189 -2.64 20.12 5.18
C LYS A 189 -2.16 21.56 5.30
N LYS A 190 -1.16 21.83 6.16
CA LYS A 190 -0.56 23.18 6.28
C LYS A 190 0.08 23.63 4.98
N GLU A 191 0.81 22.75 4.30
CA GLU A 191 1.43 23.04 3.01
C GLU A 191 0.39 23.35 1.93
N LYS A 192 -0.68 22.54 1.84
CA LYS A 192 -1.81 22.78 0.92
C LYS A 192 -2.58 24.07 1.21
N ALA A 193 -2.66 24.48 2.47
CA ALA A 193 -3.43 25.66 2.89
C ALA A 193 -2.78 26.99 2.49
N LYS A 194 -1.49 27.02 2.13
CA LYS A 194 -0.78 28.26 1.77
C LYS A 194 -1.43 29.00 0.58
N VAL A 195 -1.80 28.27 -0.47
CA VAL A 195 -2.44 28.83 -1.67
C VAL A 195 -3.80 29.48 -1.36
N PRO A 196 -4.79 28.79 -0.76
CA PRO A 196 -6.08 29.43 -0.48
C PRO A 196 -5.97 30.56 0.54
N ILE A 197 -5.07 30.47 1.53
CA ILE A 197 -4.82 31.56 2.48
C ILE A 197 -4.30 32.80 1.76
N PHE A 198 -3.34 32.64 0.84
CA PHE A 198 -2.81 33.74 0.05
C PHE A 198 -3.88 34.38 -0.84
N LEU A 199 -4.70 33.58 -1.52
CA LEU A 199 -5.80 34.08 -2.34
C LEU A 199 -6.81 34.88 -1.52
N LEU A 200 -7.20 34.39 -0.34
CA LEU A 200 -8.10 35.10 0.58
C LEU A 200 -7.51 36.45 1.02
N ALA A 201 -6.22 36.48 1.37
CA ALA A 201 -5.54 37.72 1.75
C ALA A 201 -5.50 38.73 0.59
N MET A 202 -5.25 38.26 -0.64
CA MET A 202 -5.26 39.10 -1.84
C MET A 202 -6.65 39.70 -2.09
N PHE A 203 -7.72 38.90 -2.00
CA PHE A 203 -9.10 39.39 -2.14
C PHE A 203 -9.46 40.41 -1.06
N ALA A 204 -9.11 40.16 0.20
CA ALA A 204 -9.34 41.09 1.30
C ALA A 204 -8.62 42.44 1.07
N GLY A 205 -7.38 42.41 0.57
CA GLY A 205 -6.62 43.61 0.23
C GLY A 205 -7.27 44.44 -0.89
N ILE A 206 -7.78 43.78 -1.93
CA ILE A 206 -8.49 44.45 -3.03
C ILE A 206 -9.77 45.12 -2.52
N ILE A 207 -10.56 44.43 -1.69
CA ILE A 207 -11.78 44.98 -1.09
C ILE A 207 -11.45 46.22 -0.24
N LEU A 208 -10.40 46.15 0.58
CA LEU A 208 -9.95 47.28 1.39
C LEU A 208 -9.54 48.47 0.52
N MET A 209 -8.80 48.23 -0.57
CA MET A 209 -8.39 49.27 -1.50
C MET A 209 -9.59 49.98 -2.15
N PHE A 210 -10.62 49.24 -2.58
CA PHE A 210 -11.86 49.83 -3.11
C PHE A 210 -12.64 50.62 -2.06
N ALA A 211 -12.74 50.10 -0.82
CA ALA A 211 -13.40 50.82 0.25
C ALA A 211 -12.72 52.18 0.54
N LEU A 212 -11.38 52.21 0.57
CA LEU A 212 -10.62 53.45 0.75
C LEU A 212 -10.79 54.42 -0.42
N MET A 213 -10.83 53.94 -1.66
CA MET A 213 -11.12 54.80 -2.83
C MET A 213 -12.51 55.45 -2.74
N ILE A 214 -13.54 54.70 -2.36
CA ILE A 214 -14.91 55.22 -2.22
C ILE A 214 -14.98 56.28 -1.12
N ILE A 215 -14.31 56.06 0.01
CA ILE A 215 -14.26 57.03 1.10
C ILE A 215 -13.53 58.31 0.65
N GLY A 216 -12.39 58.17 -0.04
CA GLY A 216 -11.61 59.29 -0.57
C GLY A 216 -12.39 60.13 -1.59
N PHE A 217 -13.15 59.50 -2.47
CA PHE A 217 -13.99 60.18 -3.46
C PHE A 217 -15.15 60.98 -2.83
N ARG A 218 -15.59 60.61 -1.63
CA ARG A 218 -16.67 61.31 -0.93
C ARG A 218 -16.20 62.54 -0.15
N HIS A 219 -14.88 62.69 0.02
CA HIS A 219 -14.26 63.82 0.72
C HIS A 219 -13.61 64.87 -0.21
N MET A 220 -13.62 64.62 -1.53
CA MET A 220 -13.28 65.60 -2.58
C MET A 220 -14.54 66.22 -3.17
#